data_AF-A0A7Y5I293-F1
#
_entry.id   AF-A0A7Y5I293-F1
#
_cell.length_a   1.000
_cell.length_b   1.000
_cell.length_c   1.000
_cell.angle_alpha   90.00
_cell.angle_beta   90.00
_cell.angle_gamma   90.00
#
_symmetry.space_group_name_H-M   'P 1'
#
loop_
_entity.id
_entity.type
_entity.pdbx_description
1 polymer ?
#
loop_
_entity_poly.entity_id
_entity_poly.type
_entity_poly.pdbx_seq_one_letter_code
_entity_poly.pdbx_strand_id
1 'polypeptide(L)'
;MATDSFADLLSIYMRRIRASASGVATEIGLSREAVNNWRNGVSAPNPRSRDRVVACTRYLRLTESEANRLLSAAGFAPEFPLQAESVGAQPFAAFQDKVFAQLAQAVPYPIALLLSPAHWGQPPFRQELLQRARAQYGEGSVLHIQPPYSVSTAQADYFAAIGRQCGLGEVASDYEFESALERRLLAGERLFCLVSRFEQ
;
A
#
# COMPACT_ATOMS: atom_id res chain seq x y z
N MET A 1 -20.87 -0.70 17.01
CA MET A 1 -19.83 -1.50 16.34
C MET A 1 -18.75 -1.76 17.37
N ALA A 2 -18.37 -3.02 17.63
CA ALA A 2 -17.37 -3.32 18.64
C ALA A 2 -16.04 -2.64 18.24
N THR A 3 -15.52 -1.77 19.10
CA THR A 3 -14.21 -1.14 18.92
C THR A 3 -13.17 -2.24 19.13
N ASP A 4 -12.58 -2.77 18.06
CA ASP A 4 -11.53 -3.80 18.17
C ASP A 4 -10.42 -3.29 19.10
N SER A 5 -10.04 -4.12 20.09
CA SER A 5 -9.02 -3.73 21.06
C SER A 5 -7.63 -3.70 20.41
N PHE A 6 -6.70 -2.93 20.99
CA PHE A 6 -5.31 -2.90 20.53
C PHE A 6 -4.68 -4.30 20.46
N ALA A 7 -4.95 -5.14 21.46
CA ALA A 7 -4.44 -6.51 21.55
C ALA A 7 -4.95 -7.39 20.39
N ASP A 8 -6.23 -7.26 20.04
CA ASP A 8 -6.85 -8.00 18.94
C ASP A 8 -6.26 -7.57 17.59
N LEU A 9 -6.21 -6.26 17.34
CA LEU A 9 -5.64 -5.69 16.11
C LEU A 9 -4.18 -6.09 15.93
N LEU A 10 -3.37 -5.95 16.98
CA LEU A 10 -1.96 -6.35 16.95
C LEU A 10 -1.81 -7.84 16.61
N SER A 11 -2.62 -8.70 17.23
CA SER A 11 -2.60 -10.14 16.98
C SER A 11 -3.02 -10.50 15.54
N ILE A 12 -4.05 -9.84 15.01
CA ILE A 12 -4.51 -10.02 13.63
C ILE A 12 -3.40 -9.63 12.64
N TYR A 13 -2.81 -8.44 12.81
CA TYR A 13 -1.81 -7.93 11.89
C TYR A 13 -0.49 -8.71 11.95
N MET A 14 -0.06 -9.16 13.15
CA MET A 14 1.10 -10.03 13.27
C MET A 14 0.88 -11.38 12.56
N ARG A 15 -0.31 -11.97 12.69
CA ARG A 15 -0.64 -13.24 12.03
C ARG A 15 -0.59 -13.12 10.52
N ARG A 16 -1.04 -11.98 9.95
CA ARG A 16 -1.09 -11.73 8.50
C ARG A 16 0.27 -11.92 7.82
N ILE A 17 1.34 -11.45 8.44
CA ILE A 17 2.70 -11.56 7.88
C ILE A 17 3.56 -12.62 8.57
N ARG A 18 2.93 -13.47 9.41
CA ARG A 18 3.62 -14.48 10.25
C ARG A 18 4.74 -13.88 11.11
N ALA A 19 4.55 -12.65 11.59
CA ALA A 19 5.50 -11.97 12.47
C ALA A 19 5.56 -12.66 13.84
N SER A 20 6.76 -12.91 14.32
CA SER A 20 6.98 -13.41 15.67
C SER A 20 7.04 -12.26 16.68
N ALA A 21 6.67 -12.53 17.93
CA ALA A 21 6.82 -11.54 19.01
C ALA A 21 8.27 -11.10 19.20
N SER A 22 9.24 -11.99 18.99
CA SER A 22 10.66 -11.65 19.02
C SER A 22 11.05 -10.70 17.89
N GLY A 23 10.56 -10.94 16.67
CA GLY A 23 10.84 -10.08 15.51
C GLY A 23 10.29 -8.66 15.70
N VAL A 24 9.04 -8.55 16.17
CA VAL A 24 8.45 -7.25 16.51
C VAL A 24 9.24 -6.56 17.62
N ALA A 25 9.60 -7.30 18.67
CA ALA A 25 10.35 -6.77 19.81
C ALA A 25 11.71 -6.19 19.42
N THR A 26 12.46 -6.90 18.56
CA THR A 26 13.74 -6.42 18.01
C THR A 26 13.57 -5.12 17.25
N GLU A 27 12.55 -5.02 16.40
CA GLU A 27 12.32 -3.83 15.58
C GLU A 27 11.96 -2.60 16.41
N ILE A 28 11.10 -2.76 17.41
CA ILE A 28 10.56 -1.62 18.18
C ILE A 28 11.32 -1.32 19.47
N GLY A 29 12.41 -2.05 19.72
CA GLY A 29 13.27 -1.88 20.91
C GLY A 29 12.56 -2.24 22.22
N LEU A 30 11.77 -3.33 22.23
CA LEU A 30 11.11 -3.87 23.42
C LEU A 30 11.58 -5.30 23.72
N SER A 31 11.20 -5.84 24.88
CA SER A 31 11.35 -7.26 25.16
C SER A 31 10.25 -8.07 24.47
N ARG A 32 10.55 -9.33 24.11
CA ARG A 32 9.56 -10.31 23.60
C ARG A 32 8.37 -10.43 24.56
N GLU A 33 8.63 -10.42 25.86
CA GLU A 33 7.60 -10.50 26.89
C GLU A 33 6.67 -9.30 26.87
N ALA A 34 7.20 -8.08 26.71
CA ALA A 34 6.38 -6.88 26.58
C ALA A 34 5.43 -6.95 25.37
N VAL A 35 5.93 -7.43 24.22
CA VAL A 35 5.09 -7.64 23.02
C VAL A 35 4.03 -8.71 23.25
N ASN A 36 4.34 -9.80 23.97
CA ASN A 36 3.34 -10.80 24.33
C ASN A 36 2.30 -10.25 25.31
N ASN A 37 2.69 -9.42 26.27
CA ASN A 37 1.75 -8.77 27.19
C ASN A 37 0.81 -7.82 26.46
N TRP A 38 1.30 -7.10 25.45
CA TRP A 38 0.48 -6.29 24.55
C TRP A 38 -0.53 -7.13 23.75
N ARG A 39 -0.07 -8.23 23.14
CA ARG A 39 -0.95 -9.13 22.35
C ARG A 39 -2.02 -9.83 23.17
N ASN A 40 -1.71 -10.13 24.43
CA ASN A 40 -2.62 -10.81 25.35
C ASN A 40 -3.52 -9.84 26.12
N GLY A 41 -3.40 -8.53 25.89
CA GLY A 41 -4.17 -7.50 26.60
C GLY A 41 -3.79 -7.33 28.08
N VAL A 42 -2.66 -7.91 28.51
CA VAL A 42 -2.15 -7.81 29.90
C VAL A 42 -1.60 -6.40 30.18
N SER A 43 -1.06 -5.73 29.16
CA SER A 43 -0.62 -4.34 29.25
C SER A 43 -0.91 -3.56 27.97
N ALA A 44 -1.06 -2.24 28.10
CA ALA A 44 -1.24 -1.33 26.97
C ALA A 44 0.02 -0.50 26.72
N PRO A 45 0.22 0.04 25.50
CA PRO A 45 1.26 1.02 25.23
C PRO A 45 1.08 2.27 26.11
N ASN A 46 2.18 2.74 26.70
CA ASN A 46 2.18 3.99 27.46
C ASN A 46 2.41 5.21 26.53
N PRO A 47 2.16 6.45 26.98
CA PRO A 47 2.37 7.66 26.18
C PRO A 47 3.76 7.77 25.51
N ARG A 48 4.81 7.29 26.18
CA ARG A 48 6.19 7.30 25.67
C ARG A 48 6.47 6.22 24.63
N SER A 49 5.56 5.27 24.46
CA SER A 49 5.69 4.16 23.51
C SER A 49 5.09 4.49 22.14
N ARG A 50 4.60 5.72 21.91
CA ARG A 50 4.01 6.13 20.62
C ARG A 50 4.93 5.78 19.46
N ASP A 51 6.19 6.23 19.49
CA ASP A 51 7.15 5.99 18.40
C ASP A 51 7.43 4.50 18.19
N ARG A 52 7.37 3.70 19.26
CA ARG A 52 7.50 2.23 19.18
C ARG A 52 6.28 1.60 18.51
N VAL A 53 5.08 2.11 18.76
CA VAL A 53 3.87 1.65 18.07
C VAL A 53 3.89 2.10 16.61
N VAL A 54 4.41 3.29 16.29
CA VAL A 54 4.63 3.73 14.90
C VAL A 54 5.66 2.84 14.19
N ALA A 55 6.78 2.49 14.84
CA ALA A 55 7.74 1.53 14.29
C ALA A 55 7.07 0.15 14.08
N CYS A 56 6.21 -0.27 15.00
CA CYS A 56 5.43 -1.50 14.88
C CYS A 56 4.52 -1.48 13.64
N THR A 57 3.83 -0.36 13.36
CA THR A 57 2.95 -0.28 12.18
C THR A 57 3.73 -0.41 10.88
N ARG A 58 4.95 0.15 10.82
CA ARG A 58 5.88 0.03 9.69
C ARG A 58 6.36 -1.42 9.51
N TYR A 59 6.79 -2.06 10.60
CA TYR A 59 7.22 -3.46 10.61
C TYR A 59 6.13 -4.42 10.13
N LEU A 60 4.91 -4.21 10.62
CA LEU A 60 3.73 -5.01 10.29
C LEU A 60 3.15 -4.68 8.90
N ARG A 61 3.75 -3.71 8.20
CA ARG A 61 3.35 -3.26 6.86
C ARG A 61 1.87 -2.91 6.80
N LEU A 62 1.39 -2.24 7.85
CA LEU A 62 0.00 -1.82 7.92
C LEU A 62 -0.30 -0.82 6.80
N THR A 63 -1.51 -0.88 6.26
CA THR A 63 -2.02 0.29 5.52
C THR A 63 -2.15 1.46 6.49
N GLU A 64 -2.26 2.67 5.96
CA GLU A 64 -2.39 3.87 6.80
C GLU A 64 -3.69 3.87 7.62
N SER A 65 -4.78 3.34 7.05
CA SER A 65 -6.05 3.16 7.78
C SER A 65 -5.89 2.14 8.90
N GLU A 66 -5.18 1.05 8.67
CA GLU A 66 -4.85 0.05 9.68
C GLU A 66 -3.89 0.61 10.76
N ALA A 67 -2.92 1.43 10.36
CA ALA A 67 -1.97 2.08 11.26
C ALA A 67 -2.68 3.09 12.16
N ASN A 68 -3.53 3.95 11.60
CA ASN A 68 -4.38 4.86 12.37
C ASN A 68 -5.32 4.07 13.28
N ARG A 69 -5.93 2.99 12.79
CA ARG A 69 -6.80 2.13 13.60
C ARG A 69 -6.06 1.53 14.80
N LEU A 70 -4.84 1.03 14.58
CA LEU A 70 -4.00 0.48 15.65
C LEU A 70 -3.54 1.56 16.66
N LEU A 71 -3.14 2.73 16.16
CA LEU A 71 -2.73 3.88 16.99
C LEU A 71 -3.90 4.40 17.82
N SER A 72 -5.07 4.58 17.22
CA SER A 72 -6.28 5.00 17.93
C SER A 72 -6.73 3.96 18.96
N ALA A 73 -6.64 2.67 18.66
CA ALA A 73 -6.91 1.61 19.63
C ALA A 73 -5.90 1.60 20.80
N ALA A 74 -4.67 2.09 20.58
CA ALA A 74 -3.68 2.31 21.63
C ALA A 74 -3.82 3.67 22.36
N GLY A 75 -4.81 4.49 22.01
CA GLY A 75 -5.04 5.82 22.60
C GLY A 75 -4.15 6.94 22.04
N PHE A 76 -3.49 6.72 20.90
CA PHE A 76 -2.65 7.72 20.23
C PHE A 76 -3.40 8.47 19.13
N ALA A 77 -2.96 9.70 18.87
CA ALA A 77 -3.36 10.47 17.71
C ALA A 77 -2.98 9.73 16.41
N PRO A 78 -3.82 9.81 15.35
CA PRO A 78 -3.52 9.20 14.07
C PRO A 78 -2.20 9.72 13.51
N GLU A 79 -1.44 8.85 12.87
CA GLU A 79 -0.20 9.23 12.16
C GLU A 79 -0.52 9.83 10.79
N PHE A 80 -1.66 9.44 10.19
CA PHE A 80 -2.09 9.87 8.85
C PHE A 80 -3.44 10.61 8.94
N PRO A 81 -3.48 11.86 9.45
CA PRO A 81 -4.72 12.58 9.74
C PRO A 81 -5.59 12.86 8.50
N LEU A 82 -4.96 13.03 7.33
CA LEU A 82 -5.66 13.28 6.06
C LEU A 82 -6.57 12.13 5.61
N GLN A 83 -6.41 10.93 6.16
CA GLN A 83 -7.32 9.81 5.89
C GLN A 83 -8.60 9.84 6.74
N ALA A 84 -8.59 10.54 7.87
CA ALA A 84 -9.78 10.74 8.69
C ALA A 84 -10.65 11.88 8.13
N GLU A 85 -10.04 12.83 7.41
CA GLU A 85 -10.69 14.05 6.91
C GLU A 85 -11.22 13.95 5.46
N SER A 86 -11.18 12.77 4.84
CA SER A 86 -11.58 12.58 3.44
C SER A 86 -13.10 12.55 3.21
N VAL A 87 -13.85 13.42 3.90
CA VAL A 87 -15.26 13.70 3.62
C VAL A 87 -15.39 15.19 3.26
N GLY A 88 -15.13 15.54 2.00
CA GLY A 88 -15.74 16.74 1.40
C GLY A 88 -14.86 17.74 0.64
N ALA A 89 -13.53 17.69 0.71
CA ALA A 89 -12.68 18.56 -0.12
C ALA A 89 -11.50 17.76 -0.69
N GLN A 90 -11.25 17.86 -2.00
CA GLN A 90 -10.11 17.21 -2.67
C GLN A 90 -8.95 18.20 -2.87
N PRO A 91 -8.01 18.34 -1.92
CA PRO A 91 -6.99 19.39 -1.92
C PRO A 91 -5.96 19.34 -3.07
N PHE A 92 -6.13 18.52 -4.11
CA PHE A 92 -5.18 18.41 -5.23
C PHE A 92 -5.86 18.21 -6.60
N ALA A 93 -7.18 18.44 -6.71
CA ALA A 93 -7.93 18.24 -7.96
C ALA A 93 -7.27 18.96 -9.15
N ALA A 94 -6.88 20.22 -8.98
CA ALA A 94 -6.22 21.00 -10.04
C ALA A 94 -4.87 20.43 -10.48
N PHE A 95 -4.10 19.85 -9.55
CA PHE A 95 -2.85 19.15 -9.90
C PHE A 95 -3.14 17.87 -10.69
N GLN A 96 -4.09 17.06 -10.22
CA GLN A 96 -4.48 15.83 -10.90
C GLN A 96 -4.95 16.13 -12.32
N ASP A 97 -5.83 17.12 -12.49
CA ASP A 97 -6.33 17.53 -13.80
C ASP A 97 -5.19 17.99 -14.71
N LYS A 98 -4.20 18.73 -14.19
CA LYS A 98 -3.02 19.11 -14.96
C LYS A 98 -2.19 17.90 -15.42
N VAL A 99 -1.93 16.94 -14.53
CA VAL A 99 -1.17 15.72 -14.88
C VAL A 99 -1.91 14.93 -15.96
N PHE A 100 -3.21 14.67 -15.78
CA PHE A 100 -4.00 13.90 -16.74
C PHE A 100 -4.18 14.63 -18.08
N ALA A 101 -4.27 15.96 -18.08
CA ALA A 101 -4.28 16.75 -19.30
C ALA A 101 -2.94 16.62 -20.07
N GLN A 102 -1.81 16.65 -19.36
CA GLN A 102 -0.49 16.45 -19.97
C GLN A 102 -0.33 15.03 -20.55
N LEU A 103 -0.75 14.01 -19.80
CA LEU A 103 -0.72 12.63 -20.28
C LEU A 103 -1.63 12.39 -21.49
N ALA A 104 -2.80 13.04 -21.53
CA ALA A 104 -3.71 12.95 -22.67
C ALA A 104 -3.10 13.53 -23.96
N GLN A 105 -2.23 14.54 -23.83
CA GLN A 105 -1.52 15.17 -24.95
C GLN A 105 -0.31 14.37 -25.43
N ALA A 106 0.17 13.40 -24.65
CA ALA A 106 1.33 12.55 -24.97
C ALA A 106 1.01 11.47 -26.02
N VAL A 107 0.32 11.84 -27.09
CA VAL A 107 0.08 10.97 -28.27
C VAL A 107 1.41 10.80 -29.03
N PRO A 108 1.74 9.60 -29.54
CA PRO A 108 0.92 8.39 -29.66
C PRO A 108 1.19 7.31 -28.60
N TYR A 109 1.73 7.66 -27.42
CA TYR A 109 2.20 6.62 -26.49
C TYR A 109 1.03 5.80 -25.92
N PRO A 110 1.02 4.47 -26.14
CA PRO A 110 -0.06 3.59 -25.69
C PRO A 110 0.02 3.29 -24.19
N ILE A 111 1.14 3.64 -23.54
CA ILE A 111 1.38 3.48 -22.10
C ILE A 111 1.76 4.82 -21.48
N ALA A 112 1.06 5.20 -20.41
CA ALA A 112 1.48 6.26 -19.50
C ALA A 112 1.98 5.64 -18.19
N LEU A 113 3.21 5.93 -17.80
CA LEU A 113 3.84 5.41 -16.58
C LEU A 113 4.06 6.54 -15.57
N LEU A 114 3.45 6.42 -14.39
CA LEU A 114 3.70 7.31 -13.26
C LEU A 114 4.49 6.56 -12.19
N LEU A 115 5.72 7.02 -11.93
CA LEU A 115 6.59 6.51 -10.88
C LEU A 115 6.44 7.37 -9.63
N SER A 116 6.20 6.73 -8.48
CA SER A 116 6.11 7.42 -7.19
C SER A 116 7.15 6.84 -6.21
N PRO A 117 8.19 7.62 -5.85
CA PRO A 117 9.19 7.22 -4.85
C PRO A 117 8.66 7.34 -3.41
N ALA A 118 7.59 8.09 -3.20
CA ALA A 118 7.13 8.46 -1.87
C ALA A 118 6.52 7.29 -1.08
N HIS A 119 6.80 7.27 0.22
CA HIS A 119 6.02 6.53 1.20
C HIS A 119 4.55 6.97 1.14
N TRP A 120 3.68 6.04 1.49
CA TRP A 120 2.27 5.96 1.12
C TRP A 120 1.34 7.15 1.41
N GLY A 121 1.81 8.23 2.03
CA GLY A 121 0.99 9.28 2.63
C GLY A 121 1.34 10.71 2.26
N GLN A 122 2.15 10.94 1.23
CA GLN A 122 2.28 12.28 0.67
C GLN A 122 1.40 12.46 -0.58
N PRO A 123 0.72 13.61 -0.71
CA PRO A 123 -0.09 13.94 -1.88
C PRO A 123 0.64 13.72 -3.21
N PRO A 124 -0.07 13.41 -4.31
CA PRO A 124 -1.53 13.32 -4.43
C PRO A 124 -1.99 11.89 -4.19
N PHE A 125 -3.02 11.78 -3.36
CA PHE A 125 -3.60 10.55 -2.86
C PHE A 125 -3.80 9.49 -3.96
N ARG A 126 -3.19 8.33 -3.73
CA ARG A 126 -3.16 7.20 -4.69
C ARG A 126 -4.55 6.80 -5.15
N GLN A 127 -5.52 6.75 -4.24
CA GLN A 127 -6.86 6.27 -4.57
C GLN A 127 -7.57 7.22 -5.53
N GLU A 128 -7.36 8.51 -5.37
CA GLU A 128 -7.93 9.59 -6.16
C GLU A 128 -7.28 9.61 -7.54
N LEU A 129 -5.95 9.47 -7.62
CA LEU A 129 -5.24 9.28 -8.89
C LEU A 129 -5.73 8.02 -9.63
N LEU A 130 -5.89 6.90 -8.92
CA LEU A 130 -6.40 5.66 -9.51
C LEU A 130 -7.87 5.80 -9.94
N GLN A 131 -8.72 6.47 -9.14
CA GLN A 131 -10.12 6.73 -9.50
C GLN A 131 -10.20 7.62 -10.75
N ARG A 132 -9.40 8.69 -10.81
CA ARG A 132 -9.32 9.58 -11.97
C ARG A 132 -8.80 8.84 -13.20
N ALA A 133 -7.76 8.02 -13.06
CA ALA A 133 -7.26 7.18 -14.14
C ALA A 133 -8.32 6.20 -14.63
N ARG A 134 -9.06 5.53 -13.73
CA ARG A 134 -10.12 4.58 -14.11
C ARG A 134 -11.25 5.27 -14.86
N ALA A 135 -11.60 6.49 -14.47
CA ALA A 135 -12.58 7.30 -15.19
C ALA A 135 -12.13 7.69 -16.61
N GLN A 136 -10.82 7.82 -16.86
CA GLN A 136 -10.28 8.24 -18.15
C GLN A 136 -9.88 7.07 -19.07
N TYR A 137 -9.28 6.01 -18.53
CA TYR A 137 -8.73 4.89 -19.29
C TYR A 137 -9.62 3.64 -19.24
N GLY A 138 -10.59 3.58 -18.32
CA GLY A 138 -11.41 2.40 -18.03
C GLY A 138 -10.81 1.53 -16.92
N GLU A 139 -11.67 0.81 -16.20
CA GLU A 139 -11.27 0.06 -15.00
C GLU A 139 -10.22 -1.03 -15.28
N GLY A 140 -10.39 -1.78 -16.37
CA GLY A 140 -9.44 -2.83 -16.77
C GLY A 140 -8.10 -2.30 -17.27
N SER A 141 -8.04 -1.05 -17.74
CA SER A 141 -6.86 -0.44 -18.38
C SER A 141 -5.93 0.29 -17.41
N VAL A 142 -6.29 0.32 -16.11
CA VAL A 142 -5.49 0.93 -15.06
C VAL A 142 -4.76 -0.16 -14.27
N LEU A 143 -3.44 -0.22 -14.47
CA LEU A 143 -2.56 -1.17 -13.80
C LEU A 143 -1.90 -0.49 -12.61
N HIS A 144 -2.15 -1.01 -11.40
CA HIS A 144 -1.47 -0.55 -10.20
C HIS A 144 -0.42 -1.58 -9.77
N ILE A 145 0.84 -1.26 -10.04
CA ILE A 145 1.97 -2.14 -9.76
C ILE A 145 2.61 -1.73 -8.43
N GLN A 146 2.70 -2.69 -7.54
CA GLN A 146 3.43 -2.64 -6.28
C GLN A 146 4.47 -3.74 -6.29
N PRO A 147 5.69 -3.45 -6.76
CA PRO A 147 6.78 -4.42 -6.72
C PRO A 147 6.89 -4.98 -5.30
N PRO A 148 6.77 -6.31 -5.11
CA PRO A 148 6.97 -6.91 -3.80
C PRO A 148 8.43 -6.71 -3.38
N TYR A 149 8.65 -6.33 -2.12
CA TYR A 149 10.00 -6.24 -1.55
C TYR A 149 10.66 -7.61 -1.61
N SER A 150 11.83 -7.72 -2.25
CA SER A 150 12.54 -8.99 -2.36
C SER A 150 14.04 -8.84 -2.23
N VAL A 151 14.59 -9.52 -1.22
CA VAL A 151 16.01 -9.85 -1.11
C VAL A 151 16.31 -11.26 -1.66
N SER A 152 15.29 -12.08 -1.95
CA SER A 152 15.42 -13.48 -2.39
C SER A 152 14.04 -14.17 -2.66
N THR A 153 13.26 -13.71 -3.63
CA THR A 153 12.07 -14.47 -4.10
C THR A 153 12.37 -15.13 -5.42
N ALA A 154 11.93 -16.38 -5.57
CA ALA A 154 11.89 -17.02 -6.88
C ALA A 154 11.15 -16.10 -7.86
N GLN A 155 11.72 -15.90 -9.05
CA GLN A 155 11.20 -15.00 -10.09
C GLN A 155 9.69 -15.24 -10.36
N ALA A 156 9.26 -16.51 -10.28
CA ALA A 156 7.85 -16.88 -10.45
C ALA A 156 6.91 -16.26 -9.41
N ASP A 157 7.30 -16.21 -8.13
CA ASP A 157 6.47 -15.62 -7.08
C ASP A 157 6.31 -14.10 -7.27
N TYR A 158 7.38 -13.45 -7.75
CA TYR A 158 7.38 -12.04 -8.08
C TYR A 158 6.37 -11.75 -9.21
N PHE A 159 6.48 -12.46 -10.33
CA PHE A 159 5.59 -12.26 -11.48
C PHE A 159 4.15 -12.68 -11.20
N ALA A 160 3.94 -13.71 -10.38
CA ALA A 160 2.60 -14.10 -9.95
C ALA A 160 1.96 -13.01 -9.07
N ALA A 161 2.74 -12.35 -8.22
CA ALA A 161 2.25 -11.24 -7.41
C ALA A 161 1.85 -10.04 -8.27
N ILE A 162 2.71 -9.58 -9.17
CA ILE A 162 2.41 -8.41 -10.01
C ILE A 162 1.37 -8.71 -11.11
N GLY A 163 1.32 -9.94 -11.63
CA GLY A 163 0.28 -10.39 -12.57
C GLY A 163 -1.12 -10.30 -11.97
N ARG A 164 -1.29 -10.76 -10.72
CA ARG A 164 -2.55 -10.60 -9.97
C ARG A 164 -2.91 -9.15 -9.72
N GLN A 165 -1.95 -8.30 -9.35
CA GLN A 165 -2.19 -6.86 -9.15
C GLN A 165 -2.68 -6.16 -10.43
N CYS A 166 -2.19 -6.61 -11.59
CA CYS A 166 -2.54 -6.07 -12.90
C CYS A 166 -3.79 -6.70 -13.53
N GLY A 167 -4.41 -7.71 -12.89
CA GLY A 167 -5.51 -8.45 -13.48
C GLY A 167 -5.11 -9.26 -14.74
N LEU A 168 -3.83 -9.61 -14.89
CA LEU A 168 -3.31 -10.36 -16.04
C LEU A 168 -3.43 -11.88 -15.88
N GLY A 169 -4.00 -12.34 -14.76
CA GLY A 169 -4.17 -13.76 -14.44
C GLY A 169 -2.94 -14.36 -13.75
N GLU A 170 -2.77 -15.67 -13.92
CA GLU A 170 -1.60 -16.40 -13.43
C GLU A 170 -0.44 -16.20 -14.40
N VAL A 171 0.58 -15.48 -13.93
CA VAL A 171 1.79 -15.17 -14.67
C VAL A 171 2.97 -15.68 -13.84
N ALA A 172 3.79 -16.56 -14.38
CA ALA A 172 4.89 -17.20 -13.65
C ALA A 172 6.28 -16.73 -14.11
N SER A 173 6.36 -15.86 -15.11
CA SER A 173 7.64 -15.35 -15.63
C SER A 173 7.52 -13.92 -16.15
N ASP A 174 8.68 -13.29 -16.38
CA ASP A 174 8.80 -12.03 -17.10
C ASP A 174 8.25 -12.13 -18.51
N TYR A 175 8.59 -13.21 -19.23
CA TYR A 175 8.11 -13.48 -20.58
C TYR A 175 6.57 -13.54 -20.64
N GLU A 176 5.94 -14.28 -19.73
CA GLU A 176 4.47 -14.37 -19.68
C GLU A 176 3.82 -13.02 -19.35
N PHE A 177 4.46 -12.23 -18.47
CA PHE A 177 3.98 -10.89 -18.11
C PHE A 177 4.04 -9.94 -19.31
N GLU A 178 5.17 -9.92 -20.00
CA GLU A 178 5.40 -9.13 -21.21
C GLU A 178 4.41 -9.54 -22.32
N SER A 179 4.27 -10.83 -22.59
CA SER A 179 3.33 -11.33 -23.59
C SER A 179 1.87 -10.99 -23.25
N ALA A 180 1.49 -10.98 -21.97
CA ALA A 180 0.16 -10.56 -21.55
C ALA A 180 -0.07 -9.06 -21.79
N LEU A 181 0.92 -8.21 -21.51
CA LEU A 181 0.84 -6.78 -21.80
C LEU A 181 0.85 -6.49 -23.30
N GLU A 182 1.72 -7.14 -24.05
CA GLU A 182 1.83 -6.98 -25.51
C GLU A 182 0.50 -7.28 -26.20
N ARG A 183 -0.16 -8.39 -25.83
CA ARG A 183 -1.48 -8.75 -26.39
C ARG A 183 -2.52 -7.64 -26.19
N ARG A 184 -2.53 -6.98 -25.03
CA ARG A 184 -3.44 -5.86 -24.75
C ARG A 184 -3.12 -4.65 -25.60
N LEU A 185 -1.84 -4.31 -25.74
CA LEU A 185 -1.40 -3.18 -26.56
C LEU A 185 -1.69 -3.41 -28.06
N LEU A 186 -1.46 -4.63 -28.56
CA LEU A 186 -1.78 -5.02 -29.94
C LEU A 186 -3.29 -5.03 -30.21
N ALA A 187 -4.12 -5.27 -29.18
CA ALA A 187 -5.56 -5.10 -29.27
C ALA A 187 -6.01 -3.62 -29.31
N GLY A 188 -5.06 -2.67 -29.26
CA GLY A 188 -5.33 -1.23 -29.31
C GLY A 188 -5.67 -0.62 -27.94
N GLU A 189 -5.47 -1.37 -26.85
CA GLU A 189 -5.72 -0.84 -25.51
C GLU A 189 -4.72 0.24 -25.13
N ARG A 190 -5.20 1.27 -24.43
CA ARG A 190 -4.37 2.32 -23.83
C ARG A 190 -4.25 2.06 -22.35
N LEU A 191 -3.04 1.77 -21.88
CA LEU A 191 -2.80 1.39 -20.49
C LEU A 191 -2.27 2.59 -19.70
N PHE A 192 -2.78 2.73 -18.47
CA PHE A 192 -2.21 3.62 -17.48
C PHE A 192 -1.58 2.78 -16.37
N CYS A 193 -0.29 2.95 -16.17
CA CYS A 193 0.49 2.21 -15.19
C CYS A 193 0.92 3.14 -14.05
N LEU A 194 0.44 2.87 -12.83
CA LEU A 194 0.95 3.48 -11.62
C LEU A 194 1.91 2.49 -10.95
N VAL A 195 3.20 2.79 -10.94
CA VAL A 195 4.19 2.01 -10.18
C VAL A 195 4.49 2.75 -8.90
N SER A 196 4.16 2.12 -7.77
CA SER A 196 4.39 2.70 -6.44
C SER A 196 5.39 1.87 -5.66
N ARG A 197 6.20 2.52 -4.80
CA ARG A 197 7.36 1.93 -4.09
C ARG A 197 8.53 1.58 -5.00
N PHE A 198 8.82 2.43 -5.98
CA PHE A 198 9.80 2.15 -7.02
C PHE A 198 11.28 2.17 -6.56
N GLU A 199 11.61 2.53 -5.32
CA GLU A 199 13.01 2.72 -4.86
C GLU A 199 13.25 2.28 -3.40
N GLN A 200 12.63 1.18 -2.94
CA GLN A 200 12.92 0.60 -1.62
C GLN A 200 13.96 -0.52 -1.67
#